data_AF-A0A7J3AR87-F1
#
_entry.id   AF-A0A7J3AR87-F1
#
_cell.length_a   1.000
_cell.length_b   1.000
_cell.length_c   1.000
_cell.angle_alpha   90.00
_cell.angle_beta   90.00
_cell.angle_gamma   90.00
#
_symmetry.space_group_name_H-M   'P 1'
#
loop_
_entity.id
_entity.type
_entity.pdbx_description
1 polymer ?
#
loop_
_entity_poly.entity_id
_entity_poly.type
_entity_poly.pdbx_seq_one_letter_code
_entity_poly.pdbx_strand_id
1 'polypeptide(L)'
;MPEQTCERRREKSSLTGLVIKPLWTTFVQTVRNSFGGRPNTVLYPHEKLVLPPRYRGKHALSFTRCIGCGQCVDICPNECMWMKKIEDPVLGKIERPGVDYSRCLFCGLCVEICPTDALLMTDQYELSSTDRQGLRYEPEALRNDDYPVREPKDAILVPGLDVTKCKGHEECVKACPVKCITMVEVEKTGKRIPTIDLSVCTHCGKCVEACPEKALTMTKKLIVMFERPMPVFNLDNCTGCGACVRACPADVIYLLEMPGTGKKSADGKVGKDKKRAVFALEKCIGCGRCAKACRFGALEMVPESKYREAQAAPKPKGKPKKGGKKE
;
A
#
# COMPACT_ATOMS: atom_id res chain seq x y z
N MET A 1 40.40 18.84 -5.13
CA MET A 1 40.31 20.27 -4.81
C MET A 1 41.39 20.98 -5.61
N PRO A 2 41.09 21.90 -6.54
CA PRO A 2 42.13 22.48 -7.37
C PRO A 2 42.87 23.58 -6.59
N GLU A 3 44.18 23.56 -6.73
CA GLU A 3 45.15 24.50 -6.17
C GLU A 3 44.76 25.94 -6.52
N GLN A 4 44.30 26.69 -5.51
CA GLN A 4 44.09 28.12 -5.65
C GLN A 4 45.45 28.81 -5.50
N THR A 5 45.97 29.32 -6.61
CA THR A 5 47.24 30.04 -6.70
C THR A 5 47.36 31.17 -5.65
N CYS A 6 48.58 31.34 -5.11
CA CYS A 6 48.94 32.35 -4.10
C CYS A 6 48.56 33.79 -4.53
N GLU A 7 48.50 34.05 -5.84
CA GLU A 7 48.10 35.34 -6.43
C GLU A 7 46.61 35.68 -6.20
N ARG A 8 45.70 34.70 -6.30
CA ARG A 8 44.28 34.88 -5.96
C ARG A 8 44.07 35.22 -4.48
N ARG A 9 45.01 34.82 -3.61
CA ARG A 9 45.00 35.12 -2.18
C ARG A 9 45.45 36.56 -1.91
N ARG A 10 46.40 37.10 -2.68
CA ARG A 10 46.84 38.50 -2.62
C ARG A 10 45.80 39.48 -3.13
N GLU A 11 45.11 39.18 -4.23
CA GLU A 11 44.07 40.07 -4.79
C GLU A 11 42.82 40.15 -3.90
N LYS A 12 42.53 39.11 -3.12
CA LYS A 12 41.51 39.11 -2.06
C LYS A 12 41.96 39.78 -0.76
N SER A 13 43.25 40.04 -0.58
CA SER A 13 43.81 40.66 0.64
C SER A 13 43.98 42.19 0.56
N SER A 14 43.80 42.78 -0.63
CA SER A 14 43.79 44.24 -0.78
C SER A 14 42.43 44.81 -0.37
N LEU A 15 42.41 46.01 0.22
CA LEU A 15 41.17 46.69 0.64
C LEU A 15 40.18 46.86 -0.54
N THR A 16 40.71 47.05 -1.75
CA THR A 16 39.94 47.15 -3.01
C THR A 16 39.30 45.82 -3.42
N GLY A 17 39.97 44.69 -3.19
CA GLY A 17 39.44 43.35 -3.49
C GLY A 17 38.54 42.78 -2.40
N LEU A 18 38.83 43.08 -1.13
CA LEU A 18 38.08 42.56 0.02
C LEU A 18 36.79 43.36 0.31
N VAL A 19 36.79 44.68 0.10
CA VAL A 19 35.69 45.56 0.54
C VAL A 19 35.01 46.26 -0.64
N ILE A 20 35.77 46.91 -1.52
CA ILE A 20 35.19 47.80 -2.55
C ILE A 20 34.54 47.02 -3.69
N LYS A 21 35.23 46.02 -4.28
CA LYS A 21 34.65 45.16 -5.33
C LYS A 21 33.35 44.47 -4.90
N PRO A 22 33.26 43.81 -3.72
CA PRO A 22 32.01 43.21 -3.28
C PRO A 22 30.91 44.25 -3.04
N LEU A 23 31.21 45.38 -2.37
CA LEU A 23 30.24 46.46 -2.17
C LEU A 23 29.68 46.99 -3.48
N TRP A 24 30.53 47.21 -4.49
CA TRP A 24 30.10 47.66 -5.82
C TRP A 24 29.20 46.63 -6.51
N THR A 25 29.57 45.35 -6.49
CA THR A 25 28.72 44.29 -7.08
C THR A 25 27.37 44.19 -6.38
N THR A 26 27.32 44.30 -5.05
CA THR A 26 26.07 44.30 -4.30
C THR A 26 25.24 45.55 -4.57
N PHE A 27 25.87 46.70 -4.73
CA PHE A 27 25.20 47.95 -5.06
C PHE A 27 24.56 47.88 -6.45
N VAL A 28 25.30 47.43 -7.46
CA VAL A 28 24.77 47.21 -8.82
C VAL A 28 23.63 46.20 -8.83
N GLN A 29 23.76 45.09 -8.09
CA GLN A 29 22.69 44.09 -7.98
C GLN A 29 21.44 44.66 -7.30
N THR A 30 21.62 45.51 -6.28
CA THR A 30 20.52 46.17 -5.56
C THR A 30 19.80 47.16 -6.46
N VAL A 31 20.54 48.01 -7.20
CA VAL A 31 19.95 48.96 -8.16
C VAL A 31 19.21 48.20 -9.27
N ARG A 32 19.80 47.13 -9.81
CA ARG A 32 19.17 46.29 -10.83
C ARG A 32 17.88 45.64 -10.34
N ASN A 33 17.88 45.09 -9.13
CA ASN A 33 16.69 44.45 -8.56
C ASN A 33 15.60 45.45 -8.15
N SER A 34 15.98 46.65 -7.69
CA SER A 34 15.03 47.66 -7.22
C SER A 34 14.33 48.40 -8.37
N PHE A 35 15.04 48.68 -9.47
CA PHE A 35 14.51 49.51 -10.56
C PHE A 35 14.31 48.76 -11.89
N GLY A 36 14.91 47.57 -12.07
CA GLY A 36 14.83 46.80 -13.32
C GLY A 36 14.20 45.41 -13.18
N GLY A 37 13.91 44.96 -11.96
CA GLY A 37 13.27 43.67 -11.70
C GLY A 37 11.75 43.79 -11.62
N ARG A 38 11.03 42.77 -12.11
CA ARG A 38 9.62 42.57 -11.73
C ARG A 38 9.58 41.98 -10.31
N PRO A 39 8.64 42.43 -9.44
CA PRO A 39 8.49 41.83 -8.11
C PRO A 39 8.06 40.37 -8.25
N ASN A 40 8.62 39.49 -7.41
CA ASN A 40 8.29 38.06 -7.40
C ASN A 40 7.05 37.75 -6.54
N THR A 41 6.35 38.78 -6.06
CA THR A 41 5.17 38.65 -5.20
C THR A 41 3.93 38.35 -6.04
N VAL A 42 3.14 37.37 -5.61
CA VAL A 42 1.80 37.11 -6.15
C VAL A 42 0.80 37.98 -5.39
N LEU A 43 -0.20 38.53 -6.08
CA LEU A 43 -1.24 39.37 -5.49
C LEU A 43 -2.31 38.54 -4.75
N TYR A 44 -1.92 37.86 -3.66
CA TYR A 44 -2.87 37.15 -2.80
C TYR A 44 -3.80 38.17 -2.09
N PRO A 45 -5.13 37.96 -2.03
CA PRO A 45 -5.89 36.74 -2.36
C PRO A 45 -6.47 36.70 -3.79
N HIS A 46 -6.26 37.73 -4.61
CA HIS A 46 -6.84 37.82 -5.97
C HIS A 46 -6.21 36.82 -6.95
N GLU A 47 -4.92 36.56 -6.80
CA GLU A 47 -4.18 35.56 -7.56
C GLU A 47 -3.58 34.52 -6.61
N LYS A 48 -3.74 33.23 -6.93
CA LYS A 48 -3.22 32.11 -6.15
C LYS A 48 -2.09 31.42 -6.93
N LEU A 49 -1.11 30.91 -6.19
CA LEU A 49 -0.04 30.10 -6.77
C LEU A 49 -0.61 28.81 -7.37
N VAL A 50 -0.11 28.42 -8.54
CA VAL A 50 -0.41 27.11 -9.14
C VAL A 50 0.31 26.04 -8.33
N LEU A 51 -0.45 25.23 -7.60
CA LEU A 51 0.09 24.15 -6.79
C LEU A 51 0.38 22.91 -7.64
N PRO A 52 1.41 22.12 -7.30
CA PRO A 52 1.67 20.86 -7.98
C PRO A 52 0.52 19.86 -7.76
N PRO A 53 0.21 18.95 -8.71
CA PRO A 53 -0.87 17.96 -8.57
C PRO A 53 -0.71 16.95 -7.42
N ARG A 54 0.45 16.96 -6.74
CA ARG A 54 0.75 16.09 -5.59
C ARG A 54 0.75 16.85 -4.27
N TYR A 55 0.23 18.08 -4.25
CA TYR A 55 0.12 18.87 -3.05
C TYR A 55 -0.69 18.14 -1.97
N ARG A 56 -0.37 18.42 -0.69
CA ARG A 56 -0.99 17.78 0.47
C ARG A 56 -1.76 18.81 1.29
N GLY A 57 -3.01 19.05 0.93
CA GLY A 57 -3.93 19.96 1.62
C GLY A 57 -5.00 19.22 2.42
N LYS A 58 -6.22 19.73 2.39
CA LYS A 58 -7.39 19.15 3.07
C LYS A 58 -7.67 17.72 2.57
N HIS A 59 -8.03 16.84 3.48
CA HIS A 59 -8.51 15.51 3.12
C HIS A 59 -9.90 15.60 2.48
N ALA A 60 -10.11 14.84 1.41
CA ALA A 60 -11.38 14.58 0.75
C ALA A 60 -11.69 13.08 0.86
N LEU A 61 -12.92 12.74 1.23
CA LEU A 61 -13.40 11.39 1.46
C LEU A 61 -14.54 11.09 0.49
N SER A 62 -14.37 10.05 -0.34
CA SER A 62 -15.44 9.51 -1.18
C SER A 62 -16.25 8.48 -0.39
N PHE A 63 -17.54 8.74 -0.25
CA PHE A 63 -18.47 7.86 0.44
C PHE A 63 -18.82 6.65 -0.42
N THR A 64 -18.82 6.81 -1.75
CA THR A 64 -19.08 5.71 -2.69
C THR A 64 -17.96 4.67 -2.69
N ARG A 65 -16.70 5.08 -2.51
CA ARG A 65 -15.53 4.18 -2.54
C ARG A 65 -15.08 3.70 -1.16
N CYS A 66 -15.33 4.47 -0.11
CA CYS A 66 -14.89 4.07 1.22
C CYS A 66 -15.76 2.92 1.73
N ILE A 67 -15.11 1.89 2.25
CA ILE A 67 -15.75 0.69 2.82
C ILE A 67 -15.68 0.68 4.35
N GLY A 68 -15.05 1.71 4.94
CA GLY A 68 -14.85 1.89 6.38
C GLY A 68 -13.77 0.98 6.99
N CYS A 69 -12.80 0.47 6.23
CA CYS A 69 -11.83 -0.52 6.72
C CYS A 69 -11.06 -0.10 7.99
N GLY A 70 -10.87 1.21 8.20
CA GLY A 70 -10.17 1.76 9.37
C GLY A 70 -8.65 1.75 9.27
N GLN A 71 -8.06 1.28 8.18
CA GLN A 71 -6.61 1.25 7.98
C GLN A 71 -5.98 2.65 8.01
N CYS A 72 -6.71 3.67 7.56
CA CYS A 72 -6.28 5.06 7.63
C CYS A 72 -6.12 5.58 9.08
N VAL A 73 -6.89 5.04 10.02
CA VAL A 73 -6.77 5.36 11.45
C VAL A 73 -5.59 4.60 12.04
N ASP A 74 -5.50 3.30 11.77
CA ASP A 74 -4.44 2.43 12.30
C ASP A 74 -3.03 2.87 11.87
N ILE A 75 -2.87 3.42 10.66
CA ILE A 75 -1.56 3.87 10.14
C ILE A 75 -1.14 5.25 10.65
N CYS A 76 -2.06 6.02 11.26
CA CYS A 76 -1.80 7.43 11.58
C CYS A 76 -0.80 7.53 12.75
N PRO A 77 0.42 8.09 12.55
CA PRO A 77 1.43 8.15 13.60
C PRO A 77 1.04 9.06 14.77
N ASN A 78 0.16 10.03 14.52
CA ASN A 78 -0.29 11.01 15.51
C ASN A 78 -1.70 10.71 16.06
N GLU A 79 -2.31 9.59 15.65
CA GLU A 79 -3.67 9.20 16.05
C GLU A 79 -4.69 10.36 15.87
N CYS A 80 -4.55 11.15 14.80
CA CYS A 80 -5.42 12.31 14.56
C CYS A 80 -6.74 11.95 13.88
N MET A 81 -6.94 10.68 13.53
CA MET A 81 -8.14 10.20 12.86
C MET A 81 -8.96 9.31 13.79
N TRP A 82 -10.28 9.29 13.61
CA TRP A 82 -11.18 8.38 14.33
C TRP A 82 -12.29 7.90 13.41
N MET A 83 -12.88 6.75 13.73
CA MET A 83 -14.04 6.22 13.01
C MET A 83 -15.34 6.70 13.68
N LYS A 84 -16.27 7.25 12.90
CA LYS A 84 -17.63 7.62 13.33
C LYS A 84 -18.63 6.77 12.56
N LYS A 85 -19.61 6.21 13.26
CA LYS A 85 -20.74 5.49 12.64
C LYS A 85 -21.67 6.50 12.00
N ILE A 86 -21.89 6.38 10.70
CA ILE A 86 -22.81 7.21 9.91
C ILE A 86 -23.82 6.29 9.23
N GLU A 87 -25.04 6.80 9.08
CA GLU A 87 -26.09 6.15 8.31
C GLU A 87 -26.01 6.64 6.86
N ASP A 88 -25.47 5.81 5.97
CA ASP A 88 -25.41 6.08 4.55
C ASP A 88 -26.67 5.56 3.83
N PRO A 89 -27.28 6.34 2.92
CA PRO A 89 -28.50 5.92 2.20
C PRO A 89 -28.31 4.66 1.35
N VAL A 90 -27.12 4.46 0.79
CA VAL A 90 -26.82 3.39 -0.19
C VAL A 90 -26.21 2.15 0.47
N LEU A 91 -25.40 2.37 1.50
CA LEU A 91 -24.56 1.34 2.11
C LEU A 91 -24.98 0.97 3.55
N GLY A 92 -25.97 1.66 4.10
CA GLY A 92 -26.45 1.45 5.46
C GLY A 92 -25.51 2.03 6.54
N LYS A 93 -25.48 1.39 7.71
CA LYS A 93 -24.66 1.82 8.85
C LYS A 93 -23.19 1.49 8.61
N ILE A 94 -22.41 2.44 8.11
CA ILE A 94 -20.96 2.30 7.89
C ILE A 94 -20.17 3.25 8.79
N GLU A 95 -19.02 2.77 9.26
CA GLU A 95 -18.04 3.59 9.95
C GLU A 95 -17.17 4.37 8.95
N ARG A 96 -17.10 5.69 9.09
CA ARG A 96 -16.33 6.60 8.23
C ARG A 96 -15.28 7.36 9.04
N PRO A 97 -14.11 7.66 8.47
CA PRO A 97 -13.06 8.36 9.18
C PRO A 97 -13.31 9.88 9.25
N GLY A 98 -13.09 10.47 10.44
CA GLY A 98 -12.94 11.92 10.66
C GLY A 98 -11.46 12.27 10.89
N VAL A 99 -11.11 13.55 10.77
CA VAL A 99 -9.72 14.05 10.87
C VAL A 99 -9.66 15.27 11.77
N ASP A 100 -8.74 15.27 12.73
CA ASP A 100 -8.40 16.43 13.57
C ASP A 100 -7.16 17.12 13.00
N TYR A 101 -7.36 18.25 12.34
CA TYR A 101 -6.28 19.03 11.75
C TYR A 101 -5.41 19.74 12.80
N SER A 102 -5.83 19.82 14.07
CA SER A 102 -4.95 20.34 15.13
C SER A 102 -3.76 19.43 15.44
N ARG A 103 -3.84 18.14 15.05
CA ARG A 103 -2.79 17.13 15.26
C ARG A 103 -2.20 16.56 13.97
N CYS A 104 -2.84 16.79 12.83
CA CYS A 104 -2.43 16.22 11.56
C CYS A 104 -1.12 16.83 11.05
N LEU A 105 -0.16 15.99 10.64
CA LEU A 105 1.11 16.42 10.04
C LEU A 105 1.06 16.52 8.51
N PHE A 106 -0.10 16.26 7.90
CA PHE A 106 -0.26 16.21 6.43
C PHE A 106 0.75 15.26 5.75
N CYS A 107 1.12 14.16 6.42
CA CYS A 107 2.12 13.20 5.92
C CYS A 107 1.61 12.35 4.74
N GLY A 108 0.29 12.20 4.58
CA GLY A 108 -0.34 11.47 3.47
C GLY A 108 -0.36 9.94 3.62
N LEU A 109 0.12 9.36 4.72
CA LEU A 109 0.14 7.91 4.93
C LEU A 109 -1.27 7.27 4.89
N CYS A 110 -2.27 7.99 5.40
CA CYS A 110 -3.67 7.57 5.38
C CYS A 110 -4.26 7.46 3.96
N VAL A 111 -3.75 8.25 3.01
CA VAL A 111 -4.13 8.20 1.60
C VAL A 111 -3.46 7.03 0.91
N GLU A 112 -2.16 6.85 1.11
CA GLU A 112 -1.40 5.78 0.44
C GLU A 112 -1.78 4.37 0.92
N ILE A 113 -2.23 4.21 2.17
CA ILE A 113 -2.68 2.90 2.67
C ILE A 113 -4.09 2.53 2.20
N CYS A 114 -4.86 3.48 1.64
CA CYS A 114 -6.27 3.25 1.35
C CYS A 114 -6.43 2.24 0.18
N PRO A 115 -7.04 1.06 0.40
CA PRO A 115 -7.09 0.02 -0.64
C PRO A 115 -8.05 0.35 -1.78
N THR A 116 -8.97 1.30 -1.58
CA THR A 116 -9.99 1.72 -2.55
C THR A 116 -9.80 3.16 -3.02
N ASP A 117 -8.68 3.81 -2.68
CA ASP A 117 -8.40 5.23 -2.98
C ASP A 117 -9.56 6.17 -2.61
N ALA A 118 -10.22 5.85 -1.50
CA ALA A 118 -11.38 6.58 -1.03
C ALA A 118 -11.05 7.81 -0.19
N LEU A 119 -9.79 8.01 0.18
CA LEU A 119 -9.30 9.20 0.86
C LEU A 119 -8.22 9.83 -0.02
N LEU A 120 -8.32 11.15 -0.25
CA LEU A 120 -7.37 11.92 -1.07
C LEU A 120 -6.98 13.21 -0.35
N MET A 121 -5.78 13.74 -0.62
CA MET A 121 -5.41 15.10 -0.24
C MET A 121 -5.70 16.05 -1.40
N THR A 122 -6.44 17.11 -1.15
CA THR A 122 -6.74 18.16 -2.13
C THR A 122 -5.67 19.25 -2.12
N ASP A 123 -5.85 20.23 -2.99
CA ASP A 123 -5.10 21.49 -3.06
C ASP A 123 -5.60 22.55 -2.08
N GLN A 124 -6.67 22.29 -1.31
CA GLN A 124 -7.19 23.25 -0.34
C GLN A 124 -6.26 23.35 0.87
N TYR A 125 -5.61 24.50 1.05
CA TYR A 125 -4.71 24.78 2.18
C TYR A 125 -5.27 25.80 3.19
N GLU A 126 -6.35 26.50 2.83
CA GLU A 126 -6.99 27.52 3.67
C GLU A 126 -7.91 26.87 4.71
N LEU A 127 -7.31 26.34 5.80
CA LEU A 127 -8.01 25.58 6.86
C LEU A 127 -8.01 26.28 8.22
N SER A 128 -7.63 27.56 8.26
CA SER A 128 -7.59 28.32 9.50
C SER A 128 -8.97 28.42 10.14
N SER A 129 -9.06 28.12 11.43
CA SER A 129 -10.26 28.32 12.24
C SER A 129 -9.89 29.08 13.52
N THR A 130 -10.83 29.85 14.06
CA THR A 130 -10.68 30.56 15.33
C THR A 130 -10.71 29.61 16.52
N ASP A 131 -11.49 28.54 16.40
CA ASP A 131 -11.74 27.59 17.48
C ASP A 131 -11.09 26.25 17.22
N ARG A 132 -10.59 25.61 18.30
CA ARG A 132 -10.01 24.27 18.21
C ARG A 132 -11.01 23.24 17.66
N GLN A 133 -12.29 23.36 18.04
CA GLN A 133 -13.33 22.46 17.55
C GLN A 133 -13.57 22.62 16.04
N GLY A 134 -13.35 23.81 15.48
CA GLY A 134 -13.46 24.06 14.04
C GLY A 134 -12.36 23.36 13.21
N LEU A 135 -11.26 22.93 13.85
CA LEU A 135 -10.22 22.12 13.21
C LEU A 135 -10.52 20.62 13.23
N ARG A 136 -11.60 20.20 13.91
CA ARG A 136 -12.02 18.81 13.99
C ARG A 136 -13.10 18.53 12.95
N TYR A 137 -12.69 17.93 11.84
CA TYR A 137 -13.60 17.70 10.72
C TYR A 137 -14.27 16.34 10.85
N GLU A 138 -15.58 16.36 10.88
CA GLU A 138 -16.39 15.15 10.80
C GLU A 138 -16.34 14.53 9.40
N PRO A 139 -16.65 13.23 9.25
CA PRO A 139 -16.58 12.58 7.94
C PRO A 139 -17.45 13.26 6.87
N GLU A 140 -18.59 13.83 7.26
CA GLU A 140 -19.48 14.58 6.36
C GLU A 140 -18.81 15.86 5.83
N ALA A 141 -18.05 16.57 6.67
CA ALA A 141 -17.31 17.77 6.27
C ALA A 141 -16.09 17.47 5.37
N LEU A 142 -15.68 16.20 5.32
CA LEU A 142 -14.67 15.67 4.41
C LEU A 142 -15.28 15.12 3.12
N ARG A 143 -16.61 14.97 3.04
CA ARG A 143 -17.27 14.32 1.91
C ARG A 143 -17.02 15.07 0.62
N ASN A 144 -16.46 14.36 -0.35
CA ASN A 144 -16.38 14.79 -1.74
C ASN A 144 -16.37 13.52 -2.59
N ASP A 145 -17.45 13.29 -3.33
CA ASP A 145 -17.60 12.09 -4.16
C ASP A 145 -17.09 12.30 -5.61
N ASP A 146 -16.85 13.55 -6.00
CA ASP A 146 -16.63 13.95 -7.40
C ASP A 146 -15.15 14.08 -7.78
N TYR A 147 -14.22 13.71 -6.89
CA TYR A 147 -12.80 13.82 -7.20
C TYR A 147 -12.33 12.71 -8.16
N PRO A 148 -11.46 13.06 -9.14
CA PRO A 148 -10.94 12.09 -10.10
C PRO A 148 -10.16 10.99 -9.38
N VAL A 149 -10.34 9.75 -9.84
CA VAL A 149 -9.51 8.62 -9.39
C VAL A 149 -8.06 9.01 -9.65
N ARG A 150 -7.22 8.92 -8.60
CA ARG A 150 -5.78 9.08 -8.76
C ARG A 150 -5.36 7.96 -9.72
N GLU A 151 -4.81 8.29 -10.89
CA GLU A 151 -4.15 7.26 -11.70
C GLU A 151 -3.15 6.53 -10.79
N PRO A 152 -3.13 5.18 -10.80
CA PRO A 152 -2.31 4.41 -9.87
C PRO A 152 -0.86 4.86 -10.02
N LYS A 153 -0.39 5.60 -9.02
CA LYS A 153 0.98 6.10 -9.00
C LYS A 153 1.85 4.88 -8.71
N ASP A 154 2.82 4.67 -9.59
CA ASP A 154 3.89 3.68 -9.45
C ASP A 154 3.48 2.24 -9.78
N ALA A 155 2.71 2.06 -10.85
CA ALA A 155 2.70 0.79 -11.57
C ALA A 155 4.08 0.55 -12.22
N ILE A 156 4.93 -0.23 -11.57
CA ILE A 156 6.17 -0.66 -12.19
C ILE A 156 5.83 -1.71 -13.25
N LEU A 157 6.44 -1.55 -14.42
CA LEU A 157 6.34 -2.54 -15.47
C LEU A 157 7.17 -3.77 -15.06
N VAL A 158 6.49 -4.89 -14.84
CA VAL A 158 7.12 -6.17 -14.52
C VAL A 158 6.91 -7.15 -15.68
N PRO A 159 7.88 -8.02 -15.98
CA PRO A 159 7.66 -9.09 -16.94
C PRO A 159 6.66 -10.10 -16.37
N GLY A 160 5.51 -10.22 -17.02
CA GLY A 160 4.50 -11.24 -16.77
C GLY A 160 4.64 -12.38 -17.78
N LEU A 161 4.51 -13.61 -17.30
CA LEU A 161 4.66 -14.82 -18.12
C LEU A 161 3.31 -15.48 -18.41
N ASP A 162 3.02 -15.66 -19.69
CA ASP A 162 1.92 -16.49 -20.17
C ASP A 162 2.38 -17.95 -20.28
N VAL A 163 1.99 -18.78 -19.32
CA VAL A 163 2.35 -20.21 -19.23
C VAL A 163 1.89 -21.02 -20.45
N THR A 164 0.80 -20.60 -21.08
CA THR A 164 0.22 -21.23 -22.27
C THR A 164 1.10 -21.06 -23.51
N LYS A 165 1.67 -19.87 -23.71
CA LYS A 165 2.50 -19.53 -24.89
C LYS A 165 3.96 -19.91 -24.73
N CYS A 166 4.46 -19.98 -23.50
CA CYS A 166 5.86 -20.34 -23.25
C CYS A 166 6.15 -21.75 -23.78
N LYS A 167 7.21 -21.95 -24.56
CA LYS A 167 7.66 -23.29 -25.00
C LYS A 167 8.91 -23.79 -24.26
N GLY A 168 9.46 -22.99 -23.34
CA GLY A 168 10.58 -23.39 -22.47
C GLY A 168 11.98 -23.11 -23.01
N HIS A 169 12.14 -22.19 -23.96
CA HIS A 169 13.45 -21.75 -24.45
C HIS A 169 14.20 -20.90 -23.40
N GLU A 170 15.51 -21.06 -23.29
CA GLU A 170 16.35 -20.42 -22.26
C GLU A 170 16.85 -19.00 -22.65
N GLU A 171 16.29 -18.42 -23.71
CA GLU A 171 16.72 -17.12 -24.25
C GLU A 171 16.50 -15.98 -23.25
N CYS A 172 15.41 -16.04 -22.49
CA CYS A 172 15.11 -15.07 -21.43
C CYS A 172 16.16 -15.07 -20.31
N VAL A 173 16.71 -16.24 -19.96
CA VAL A 173 17.76 -16.39 -18.94
C VAL A 173 19.06 -15.76 -19.43
N LYS A 174 19.42 -16.01 -20.69
CA LYS A 174 20.63 -15.45 -21.32
C LYS A 174 20.55 -13.93 -21.49
N ALA A 175 19.38 -13.41 -21.83
CA ALA A 175 19.17 -11.98 -22.03
C ALA A 175 19.12 -11.16 -20.73
N CYS A 176 18.92 -11.80 -19.57
CA CYS A 176 18.78 -11.10 -18.30
C CYS A 176 20.13 -10.61 -17.75
N PRO A 177 20.37 -9.29 -17.66
CA PRO A 177 21.67 -8.75 -17.22
C PRO A 177 21.93 -8.98 -15.72
N VAL A 178 20.87 -9.09 -14.92
CA VAL A 178 20.93 -9.31 -13.46
C VAL A 178 20.73 -10.79 -13.10
N LYS A 179 20.51 -11.67 -14.09
CA LYS A 179 20.24 -13.10 -13.91
C LYS A 179 19.13 -13.41 -12.87
N CYS A 180 18.06 -12.63 -12.88
CA CYS A 180 16.90 -12.85 -11.98
C CYS A 180 15.90 -13.91 -12.48
N ILE A 181 16.25 -14.68 -13.51
CA ILE A 181 15.35 -15.68 -14.13
C ILE A 181 15.98 -17.06 -13.97
N THR A 182 15.24 -18.00 -13.38
CA THR A 182 15.63 -19.39 -13.20
C THR A 182 14.63 -20.33 -13.86
N MET A 183 15.08 -21.41 -14.49
CA MET A 183 14.18 -22.37 -15.14
C MET A 183 13.80 -23.46 -14.14
N VAL A 184 12.50 -23.64 -13.91
CA VAL A 184 11.95 -24.68 -13.03
C VAL A 184 11.16 -25.68 -13.87
N GLU A 185 11.30 -26.97 -13.54
CA GLU A 185 10.53 -28.05 -14.15
C GLU A 185 9.18 -28.19 -13.44
N VAL A 186 8.10 -28.17 -14.21
CA VAL A 186 6.76 -28.42 -13.66
C VAL A 186 6.51 -29.93 -13.62
N GLU A 187 6.41 -30.47 -12.40
CA GLU A 187 6.30 -31.91 -12.09
C GLU A 187 5.21 -32.67 -12.88
N LYS A 188 4.17 -31.96 -13.36
CA LYS A 188 3.03 -32.58 -14.06
C LYS A 188 3.10 -32.56 -15.59
N THR A 189 3.97 -31.75 -16.19
CA THR A 189 4.01 -31.55 -17.65
C THR A 189 5.40 -31.73 -18.25
N GLY A 190 6.44 -31.89 -17.44
CA GLY A 190 7.84 -31.97 -17.91
C GLY A 190 8.33 -30.69 -18.61
N LYS A 191 7.52 -29.62 -18.56
CA LYS A 191 7.78 -28.36 -19.24
C LYS A 191 8.64 -27.48 -18.36
N ARG A 192 9.74 -26.97 -18.90
CA ARG A 192 10.62 -26.00 -18.22
C ARG A 192 10.06 -24.60 -18.39
N ILE A 193 9.80 -23.92 -17.27
CA ILE A 193 9.17 -22.59 -17.24
C ILE A 193 10.10 -21.61 -16.50
N PRO A 194 10.29 -20.37 -17.00
CA PRO A 194 11.07 -19.36 -16.29
C PRO A 194 10.31 -18.84 -15.06
N THR A 195 10.96 -18.87 -13.91
CA THR A 195 10.55 -18.20 -12.67
C THR A 195 11.37 -16.91 -12.54
N ILE A 196 10.69 -15.77 -12.37
CA ILE A 196 11.32 -14.45 -12.33
C ILE A 196 11.26 -13.91 -10.90
N ASP A 197 12.43 -13.68 -10.31
CA ASP A 197 12.55 -13.03 -9.00
C ASP A 197 12.39 -11.51 -9.13
N LEU A 198 11.22 -11.02 -8.74
CA LEU A 198 10.86 -9.60 -8.84
C LEU A 198 11.65 -8.70 -7.88
N SER A 199 12.25 -9.25 -6.80
CA SER A 199 13.07 -8.49 -5.85
C SER A 199 14.42 -8.05 -6.45
N VAL A 200 14.93 -8.80 -7.42
CA VAL A 200 16.23 -8.55 -8.08
C VAL A 200 16.05 -7.93 -9.48
N CYS A 201 14.84 -8.02 -10.04
CA CYS A 201 14.55 -7.52 -11.38
C CYS A 201 14.69 -6.00 -11.49
N THR A 202 15.45 -5.51 -12.47
CA THR A 202 15.61 -4.07 -12.76
C THR A 202 14.60 -3.52 -13.75
N HIS A 203 13.58 -4.29 -14.14
CA HIS A 203 12.49 -3.87 -15.04
C HIS A 203 12.95 -3.42 -16.45
N CYS A 204 14.14 -3.85 -16.89
CA CYS A 204 14.75 -3.42 -18.15
C CYS A 204 14.09 -3.95 -19.45
N GLY A 205 13.14 -4.89 -19.36
CA GLY A 205 12.39 -5.39 -20.52
C GLY A 205 13.11 -6.36 -21.47
N LYS A 206 14.43 -6.57 -21.34
CA LYS A 206 15.22 -7.42 -22.26
C LYS A 206 14.70 -8.86 -22.44
N CYS A 207 14.10 -9.43 -21.41
CA CYS A 207 13.51 -10.77 -21.48
C CYS A 207 12.27 -10.85 -22.40
N VAL A 208 11.55 -9.75 -22.59
CA VAL A 208 10.41 -9.64 -23.52
C VAL A 208 10.91 -9.61 -24.96
N GLU A 209 11.96 -8.85 -25.22
CA GLU A 209 12.59 -8.75 -26.55
C GLU A 209 13.22 -10.07 -26.98
N ALA A 210 13.83 -10.79 -26.04
CA ALA A 210 14.47 -12.07 -26.30
C ALA A 210 13.48 -13.25 -26.40
N CYS A 211 12.17 -13.05 -26.25
CA CYS A 211 11.21 -14.15 -26.29
C CYS A 211 10.67 -14.37 -27.72
N PRO A 212 10.92 -15.52 -28.36
CA PRO A 212 10.56 -15.74 -29.76
C PRO A 212 9.04 -15.94 -29.91
N GLU A 213 8.41 -16.53 -28.90
CA GLU A 213 6.96 -16.78 -28.83
C GLU A 213 6.19 -15.60 -28.20
N LYS A 214 6.89 -14.53 -27.80
CA LYS A 214 6.31 -13.38 -27.06
C LYS A 214 5.44 -13.80 -25.87
N ALA A 215 5.88 -14.85 -25.17
CA ALA A 215 5.21 -15.36 -23.98
C ALA A 215 5.42 -14.46 -22.74
N LEU A 216 6.41 -13.58 -22.79
CA LEU A 216 6.66 -12.57 -21.76
C LEU A 216 6.09 -11.22 -22.22
N THR A 217 5.32 -10.56 -21.37
CA THR A 217 4.79 -9.22 -21.63
C THR A 217 5.04 -8.31 -20.43
N MET A 218 5.33 -7.03 -20.67
CA MET A 218 5.44 -6.08 -19.57
C MET A 218 4.04 -5.74 -19.06
N THR A 219 3.71 -6.27 -17.89
CA THR A 219 2.45 -6.00 -17.20
C THR A 219 2.66 -4.93 -16.14
N LYS A 220 1.67 -4.04 -16.01
CA LYS A 220 1.66 -3.04 -14.94
C LYS A 220 1.32 -3.75 -13.64
N LYS A 221 2.28 -3.86 -12.72
CA LYS A 221 2.03 -4.33 -11.37
C LYS A 221 2.16 -3.14 -10.43
N LEU A 222 1.09 -2.85 -9.69
CA LEU A 222 1.18 -1.87 -8.62
C LEU A 222 2.16 -2.40 -7.58
N ILE A 223 3.26 -1.67 -7.38
CA ILE A 223 4.03 -1.82 -6.15
C ILE A 223 3.31 -0.96 -5.13
N VAL A 224 2.39 -1.57 -4.39
CA VAL A 224 1.96 -0.96 -3.13
C VAL A 224 3.18 -0.98 -2.20
N MET A 225 3.53 0.19 -1.65
CA MET A 225 4.63 0.33 -0.69
C MET A 225 4.42 -0.53 0.58
N PHE A 226 3.21 -1.05 0.77
CA PHE A 226 2.80 -1.90 1.87
C PHE A 226 2.31 -3.26 1.35
N GLU A 227 2.89 -4.36 1.85
CA GLU A 227 2.40 -5.71 1.60
C GLU A 227 0.93 -5.81 2.06
N ARG A 228 0.04 -6.30 1.19
CA ARG A 228 -1.35 -6.55 1.58
C ARG A 228 -1.36 -7.68 2.61
N PRO A 229 -1.88 -7.46 3.83
CA PRO A 229 -1.88 -8.52 4.82
C PRO A 229 -2.91 -9.59 4.42
N MET A 230 -2.51 -10.85 4.54
CA MET A 230 -3.28 -12.02 4.19
C MET A 230 -3.83 -12.71 5.45
N PRO A 231 -5.09 -13.21 5.43
CA PRO A 231 -5.66 -13.91 6.57
C PRO A 231 -5.14 -15.35 6.66
N VAL A 232 -4.49 -15.70 7.77
CA VAL A 232 -4.20 -17.09 8.17
C VAL A 232 -5.37 -17.61 8.98
N PHE A 233 -5.89 -18.77 8.59
CA PHE A 233 -7.06 -19.37 9.22
C PHE A 233 -6.72 -20.64 10.00
N ASN A 234 -6.99 -20.61 11.30
CA ASN A 234 -6.81 -21.75 12.20
C ASN A 234 -8.14 -22.49 12.38
N LEU A 235 -8.24 -23.69 11.79
CA LEU A 235 -9.46 -24.49 11.85
C LEU A 235 -9.81 -24.93 13.28
N ASP A 236 -8.85 -25.09 14.17
CA ASP A 236 -9.10 -25.59 15.52
C ASP A 236 -9.88 -24.60 16.39
N ASN A 237 -9.65 -23.30 16.19
CA ASN A 237 -10.30 -22.23 16.95
C ASN A 237 -11.64 -21.77 16.33
N CYS A 238 -11.98 -22.25 15.12
CA CYS A 238 -13.19 -21.82 14.44
C CYS A 238 -14.45 -22.51 14.98
N THR A 239 -15.36 -21.72 15.53
CA THR A 239 -16.65 -22.18 16.06
C THR A 239 -17.80 -22.15 15.03
N GLY A 240 -17.60 -21.55 13.86
CA GLY A 240 -18.64 -21.41 12.84
C GLY A 240 -19.71 -20.34 13.13
N CYS A 241 -19.46 -19.41 14.07
CA CYS A 241 -20.42 -18.37 14.49
C CYS A 241 -20.78 -17.31 13.42
N GLY A 242 -20.07 -17.25 12.28
CA GLY A 242 -20.38 -16.32 11.19
C GLY A 242 -20.08 -14.83 11.47
N ALA A 243 -19.39 -14.49 12.56
CA ALA A 243 -19.01 -13.10 12.85
C ALA A 243 -18.10 -12.49 11.76
N CYS A 244 -17.16 -13.27 11.23
CA CYS A 244 -16.27 -12.85 10.15
C CYS A 244 -17.01 -12.58 8.83
N VAL A 245 -18.04 -13.37 8.51
CA VAL A 245 -18.88 -13.20 7.31
C VAL A 245 -19.56 -11.84 7.36
N ARG A 246 -20.24 -11.53 8.47
CA ARG A 246 -20.94 -10.25 8.66
C ARG A 246 -20.02 -9.04 8.69
N ALA A 247 -18.76 -9.22 9.06
CA ALA A 247 -17.78 -8.14 9.14
C ALA A 247 -17.05 -7.87 7.81
N CYS A 248 -17.13 -8.79 6.83
CA CYS A 248 -16.39 -8.68 5.58
C CYS A 248 -17.09 -7.70 4.63
N PRO A 249 -16.50 -6.54 4.29
CA PRO A 249 -17.12 -5.59 3.35
C PRO A 249 -17.05 -6.04 1.88
N ALA A 250 -16.27 -7.09 1.59
CA ALA A 250 -16.03 -7.60 0.24
C ALA A 250 -16.67 -8.98 0.02
N ASP A 251 -17.47 -9.47 0.97
CA ASP A 251 -18.17 -10.76 0.92
C ASP A 251 -17.29 -11.94 0.47
N VAL A 252 -16.07 -11.98 1.01
CA VAL A 252 -15.04 -12.96 0.65
C VAL A 252 -15.19 -14.28 1.42
N ILE A 253 -15.97 -14.26 2.50
CA ILE A 253 -16.03 -15.34 3.49
C ILE A 253 -17.39 -16.01 3.42
N TYR A 254 -17.38 -17.31 3.14
CA TYR A 254 -18.59 -18.13 3.07
C TYR A 254 -18.61 -19.12 4.22
N LEU A 255 -19.80 -19.39 4.77
CA LEU A 255 -19.97 -20.43 5.76
C LEU A 255 -20.42 -21.71 5.03
N LEU A 256 -19.55 -22.71 4.97
CA LEU A 256 -19.86 -24.00 4.37
C LEU A 256 -20.02 -25.07 5.45
N GLU A 257 -20.96 -25.96 5.23
CA GLU A 257 -21.12 -27.18 6.03
C GLU A 257 -20.06 -28.18 5.55
N MET A 258 -19.09 -28.48 6.41
CA MET A 258 -18.12 -29.52 6.10
C MET A 258 -18.63 -30.86 6.65
N PRO A 259 -18.68 -31.91 5.81
CA PRO A 259 -19.05 -33.24 6.27
C PRO A 259 -18.05 -33.70 7.33
N GLY A 260 -18.57 -34.21 8.43
CA GLY A 260 -17.78 -34.76 9.51
C GLY A 260 -16.85 -35.83 8.99
N THR A 261 -15.58 -35.80 9.41
CA THR A 261 -14.69 -36.94 9.20
C THR A 261 -15.32 -38.12 9.93
N GLY A 262 -15.90 -39.08 9.20
CA GLY A 262 -16.53 -40.30 9.74
C GLY A 262 -15.60 -41.21 10.58
N LYS A 263 -14.44 -40.69 10.97
CA LYS A 263 -13.54 -41.26 11.97
C LYS A 263 -14.20 -41.18 13.34
N LYS A 264 -14.38 -42.34 13.97
CA LYS A 264 -14.78 -42.46 15.37
C LYS A 264 -13.63 -41.95 16.24
N SER A 265 -13.91 -41.04 17.17
CA SER A 265 -12.98 -40.73 18.27
C SER A 265 -12.70 -42.00 19.08
N ALA A 266 -11.63 -42.04 19.87
CA ALA A 266 -11.35 -43.14 20.80
C ALA A 266 -12.54 -43.41 21.75
N ASP A 267 -13.38 -42.39 21.99
CA ASP A 267 -14.61 -42.45 22.79
C ASP A 267 -15.88 -42.88 22.01
N GLY A 268 -15.74 -43.45 20.80
CA GLY A 268 -16.87 -43.96 20.00
C GLY A 268 -17.77 -42.89 19.35
N LYS A 269 -17.54 -41.59 19.61
CA LYS A 269 -18.29 -40.49 18.99
C LYS A 269 -17.87 -40.28 17.53
N VAL A 270 -18.85 -40.32 16.63
CA VAL A 270 -18.69 -39.93 15.22
C VAL A 270 -18.55 -38.41 15.15
N GLY A 271 -17.59 -37.91 14.38
CA GLY A 271 -17.42 -36.47 14.15
C GLY A 271 -18.68 -35.89 13.51
N LYS A 272 -19.38 -35.01 14.23
CA LYS A 272 -20.54 -34.27 13.69
C LYS A 272 -20.11 -33.28 12.62
N ASP A 273 -21.01 -32.98 11.69
CA ASP A 273 -20.85 -31.91 10.72
C ASP A 273 -20.68 -30.57 11.43
N LYS A 274 -19.72 -29.77 10.97
CA LYS A 274 -19.45 -28.45 11.53
C LYS A 274 -19.44 -27.42 10.42
N LYS A 275 -20.12 -26.30 10.69
CA LYS A 275 -20.05 -25.10 9.84
C LYS A 275 -18.68 -24.47 10.00
N ARG A 276 -17.98 -24.25 8.88
CA ARG A 276 -16.67 -23.59 8.86
C ARG A 276 -16.64 -22.46 7.85
N ALA A 277 -15.89 -21.42 8.19
CA ALA A 277 -15.63 -20.32 7.28
C ALA A 277 -14.63 -20.73 6.20
N VAL A 278 -14.90 -20.39 4.95
CA VAL A 278 -14.07 -20.62 3.77
C VAL A 278 -13.84 -19.29 3.07
N PHE A 279 -12.61 -19.05 2.61
CA PHE A 279 -12.16 -17.75 2.09
C PHE A 279 -11.90 -17.81 0.59
N ALA A 280 -12.49 -16.91 -0.18
CA ALA A 280 -12.17 -16.68 -1.60
C ALA A 280 -11.07 -15.61 -1.74
N LEU A 281 -9.82 -15.98 -1.45
CA LEU A 281 -8.70 -15.03 -1.25
C LEU A 281 -8.44 -14.07 -2.42
N GLU A 282 -8.82 -14.41 -3.64
CA GLU A 282 -8.67 -13.55 -4.82
C GLU A 282 -9.39 -12.20 -4.68
N LYS A 283 -10.50 -12.16 -3.93
CA LYS A 283 -11.28 -10.95 -3.68
C LYS A 283 -10.90 -10.25 -2.36
N CYS A 284 -9.93 -10.79 -1.63
CA CYS A 284 -9.54 -10.24 -0.33
C CYS A 284 -8.78 -8.92 -0.49
N ILE A 285 -9.30 -7.88 0.14
CA ILE A 285 -8.68 -6.54 0.18
C ILE A 285 -7.70 -6.36 1.34
N GLY A 286 -7.51 -7.36 2.20
CA GLY A 286 -6.58 -7.29 3.34
C GLY A 286 -6.99 -6.32 4.46
N CYS A 287 -8.28 -5.97 4.59
CA CYS A 287 -8.73 -4.97 5.58
C CYS A 287 -8.64 -5.41 7.06
N GLY A 288 -8.47 -6.71 7.35
CA GLY A 288 -8.33 -7.23 8.71
C GLY A 288 -9.58 -7.20 9.60
N ARG A 289 -10.73 -6.70 9.11
CA ARG A 289 -12.00 -6.68 9.88
C ARG A 289 -12.44 -8.06 10.37
N CYS A 290 -12.20 -9.09 9.57
CA CYS A 290 -12.55 -10.46 9.93
C CYS A 290 -11.75 -10.97 11.13
N ALA A 291 -10.48 -10.58 11.27
CA ALA A 291 -9.66 -10.89 12.44
C ALA A 291 -10.13 -10.10 13.66
N LYS A 292 -10.40 -8.78 13.52
CA LYS A 292 -10.93 -7.95 14.62
C LYS A 292 -12.30 -8.44 15.13
N ALA A 293 -13.15 -8.96 14.24
CA ALA A 293 -14.45 -9.52 14.60
C ALA A 293 -14.39 -10.92 15.25
N CYS A 294 -13.26 -11.64 15.12
CA CYS A 294 -13.15 -13.01 15.60
C CYS A 294 -12.83 -13.05 17.10
N ARG A 295 -13.84 -13.32 17.94
CA ARG A 295 -13.64 -13.46 19.40
C ARG A 295 -12.73 -14.63 19.79
N PHE A 296 -12.66 -15.66 18.96
CA PHE A 296 -11.94 -16.92 19.26
C PHE A 296 -10.52 -16.95 18.70
N GLY A 297 -10.04 -15.88 18.05
CA GLY A 297 -8.68 -15.85 17.47
C GLY A 297 -8.45 -16.92 16.40
N ALA A 298 -9.49 -17.26 15.63
CA ALA A 298 -9.38 -18.20 14.52
C ALA A 298 -8.76 -17.58 13.26
N LEU A 299 -8.64 -16.24 13.23
CA LEU A 299 -8.13 -15.47 12.11
C LEU A 299 -7.03 -14.53 12.58
N GLU A 300 -5.91 -14.57 11.87
CA GLU A 300 -4.77 -13.69 12.09
C GLU A 300 -4.37 -13.06 10.75
N MET A 301 -4.04 -11.79 10.75
CA MET A 301 -3.56 -11.09 9.54
C MET A 301 -2.04 -11.08 9.56
N VAL A 302 -1.41 -11.68 8.56
CA VAL A 302 0.06 -11.71 8.43
C VAL A 302 0.50 -11.02 7.13
N PRO A 303 1.72 -10.48 7.06
CA PRO A 303 2.29 -9.98 5.80
C PRO A 303 2.32 -11.07 4.72
N GLU A 304 2.21 -10.67 3.44
CA GLU A 304 2.11 -11.60 2.32
C GLU A 304 3.35 -12.52 2.21
N SER A 305 4.53 -11.98 2.52
CA SER A 305 5.79 -12.74 2.60
C SER A 305 5.68 -13.97 3.51
N LYS A 306 5.26 -13.76 4.76
CA LYS A 306 5.07 -14.82 5.76
C LYS A 306 3.93 -15.78 5.40
N TYR A 307 2.89 -15.28 4.74
CA TYR A 307 1.78 -16.11 4.27
C TYR A 307 2.25 -17.16 3.25
N ARG A 308 3.11 -16.76 2.30
CA ARG A 308 3.68 -17.67 1.30
C ARG A 308 4.61 -18.70 1.93
N GLU A 309 5.42 -18.30 2.90
CA GLU A 309 6.27 -19.22 3.68
C GLU A 309 5.42 -20.27 4.43
N ALA A 310 4.33 -19.85 5.07
CA ALA A 310 3.43 -20.76 5.78
C ALA A 310 2.72 -21.76 4.85
N GLN A 311 2.46 -21.39 3.58
CA GLN A 311 1.92 -22.29 2.57
C GLN A 311 2.98 -23.23 1.96
N ALA A 312 4.23 -22.76 1.84
CA ALA A 312 5.36 -23.55 1.35
C ALA A 312 5.89 -24.54 2.41
N ALA A 313 5.63 -24.28 3.70
CA ALA A 313 5.98 -25.19 4.78
C ALA A 313 5.22 -26.53 4.63
N PRO A 314 5.92 -27.67 4.71
CA PRO A 314 5.26 -28.97 4.66
C PRO A 314 4.29 -29.07 5.84
N LYS A 315 3.01 -29.40 5.56
CA LYS A 315 1.97 -29.55 6.58
C LYS A 315 2.52 -30.42 7.72
N PRO A 316 2.46 -29.97 8.99
CA PRO A 316 2.95 -30.79 10.09
C PRO A 316 2.20 -32.12 10.06
N LYS A 317 2.95 -33.22 9.89
CA LYS A 317 2.42 -34.57 10.09
C LYS A 317 1.78 -34.56 11.48
N GLY A 318 0.49 -34.89 11.54
CA GLY A 318 -0.34 -34.75 12.73
C GLY A 318 0.39 -35.26 13.97
N LYS A 319 0.28 -34.52 15.08
CA LYS A 319 0.92 -34.85 16.35
C LYS A 319 0.85 -36.36 16.61
N PRO A 320 1.98 -37.05 16.89
CA PRO A 320 1.93 -38.44 17.30
C PRO A 320 1.04 -38.51 18.54
N LYS A 321 0.07 -39.42 18.52
CA LYS A 321 -0.78 -39.72 19.67
C LYS A 321 0.16 -39.97 20.86
N LYS A 322 0.12 -39.11 21.88
CA LYS A 322 0.79 -39.41 23.15
C LYS A 322 0.18 -40.71 23.65
N GLY A 323 0.96 -41.79 23.55
CA GLY A 323 0.61 -43.09 24.11
C GLY A 323 0.36 -42.94 25.59
N GLY A 324 -0.73 -43.55 26.06
CA GLY A 324 -0.97 -43.71 27.48
C GLY A 324 0.19 -44.49 28.10
N LYS A 325 0.78 -43.94 29.17
CA LYS A 325 1.52 -44.76 30.11
C LYS A 325 0.50 -45.43 31.02
N LYS A 326 0.42 -46.75 30.87
CA LYS A 326 0.12 -47.66 31.98
C LYS A 326 1.23 -47.51 33.01
N GLU A 327 0.86 -47.23 34.25
CA GLU A 327 1.27 -47.91 35.49
C GLU A 327 0.33 -47.44 36.59
#